data_AF-A0A7V8X5T6-F1
#
_entry.id   AF-A0A7V8X5T6-F1
#
_cell.length_a   1.000
_cell.length_b   1.000
_cell.length_c   1.000
_cell.angle_alpha   90.00
_cell.angle_beta   90.00
_cell.angle_gamma   90.00
#
_symmetry.space_group_name_H-M   'P 1'
#
loop_
_entity.id
_entity.type
_entity.pdbx_description
1 polymer ?
#
loop_
_entity_poly.entity_id
_entity_poly.type
_entity_poly.pdbx_seq_one_letter_code
_entity_poly.pdbx_strand_id
1 'polypeptide(L)'
;MTIRPTEPALSESDDPAVLRELLRQAQEQLRQYAGFEQVMTDNAARPESLLAEASRVRTASTTTDPDIASALDSLRVHLADAVSALDDLQGKITAPPSINYSEPDNVTSDLPPEPAETEAPTVGQSTRTDVLIHNIGSPALARSAQAHLASQLGVTRADVRELAEGLLRITVEGHAALTSAAFADWETERSRTVLTERLGILEIELTETS
;
A
#
# COMPACT_ATOMS: atom_id res chain seq x y z
N MET A 1 26.56 14.44 25.74
CA MET A 1 26.34 15.37 26.86
C MET A 1 26.83 14.70 28.13
N THR A 2 28.01 15.09 28.62
CA THR A 2 28.66 14.46 29.77
C THR A 2 28.32 15.27 31.01
N ILE A 3 27.49 14.73 31.89
CA ILE A 3 27.19 15.36 33.18
C ILE A 3 28.38 15.09 34.10
N ARG A 4 29.22 16.11 34.33
CA ARG A 4 30.25 16.04 35.37
C ARG A 4 29.55 16.04 36.74
N PRO A 5 29.88 15.11 37.65
CA PRO A 5 29.47 15.26 39.04
C PRO A 5 30.20 16.48 39.59
N THR A 6 29.44 17.51 39.96
CA THR A 6 29.99 18.61 40.76
C THR A 6 30.08 18.10 42.18
N GLU A 7 31.26 17.65 42.60
CA GLU A 7 31.54 17.40 44.01
C GLU A 7 31.22 18.69 44.78
N PRO A 8 30.32 18.65 45.79
CA PRO A 8 30.18 19.79 46.67
C PRO A 8 31.47 19.89 47.47
N ALA A 9 32.18 21.01 47.32
CA ALA A 9 33.25 21.37 48.22
C ALA A 9 32.68 21.37 49.64
N LEU A 10 33.03 20.36 50.44
CA LEU A 10 32.70 20.25 51.86
C LEU A 10 33.40 21.40 52.58
N SER A 11 32.77 22.56 52.55
CA SER A 11 33.12 23.65 53.45
C SER A 11 32.57 23.23 54.81
N GLU A 12 33.46 22.80 55.71
CA GLU A 12 33.17 22.61 57.14
C GLU A 12 32.67 23.95 57.70
N SER A 13 31.36 24.15 57.61
CA SER A 13 30.66 25.30 58.18
C SER A 13 29.79 24.78 59.30
N ASP A 14 30.21 25.04 60.54
CA ASP A 14 29.47 24.74 61.76
C ASP A 14 28.24 25.66 61.97
N ASP A 15 27.87 26.45 60.95
CA ASP A 15 26.70 27.31 61.01
C ASP A 15 25.42 26.46 60.83
N PRO A 16 24.52 26.40 61.83
CA PRO A 16 23.31 25.60 61.77
C PRO A 16 22.35 26.03 60.64
N ALA A 17 22.45 27.27 60.15
CA ALA A 17 21.66 27.72 59.00
C ALA A 17 22.17 27.11 57.69
N VAL A 18 23.50 27.03 57.52
CA VAL A 18 24.15 26.44 56.34
C VAL A 18 23.90 24.94 56.29
N LEU A 19 23.98 24.24 57.44
CA LEU A 19 23.69 22.80 57.51
C LEU A 19 22.23 22.45 57.17
N ARG A 20 21.27 23.30 57.56
CA ARG A 20 19.85 23.10 57.19
C ARG A 20 19.62 23.28 55.71
N GLU A 21 20.27 24.26 55.11
CA GLU A 21 20.17 24.50 53.68
C GLU A 21 20.84 23.38 52.87
N LEU A 22 21.98 22.86 53.32
CA LEU A 22 22.62 21.68 52.72
C LEU A 22 21.76 20.42 52.85
N LEU A 23 21.12 20.20 54.00
CA LEU A 23 20.19 19.08 54.19
C LEU A 23 18.96 19.20 53.28
N ARG A 24 18.42 20.41 53.13
CA ARG A 24 17.30 20.68 52.20
C ARG A 24 17.71 20.36 50.76
N GLN A 25 18.90 20.82 50.34
CA GLN A 25 19.43 20.54 49.00
C GLN A 25 19.68 19.05 48.77
N ALA A 26 20.24 18.33 49.76
CA ALA A 26 20.46 16.89 49.67
C ALA A 26 19.14 16.11 49.58
N GLN A 27 18.11 16.52 50.33
CA GLN A 27 16.77 15.92 50.25
C GLN A 27 16.10 16.17 48.89
N GLU A 28 16.25 17.38 48.34
CA GLU A 28 15.76 17.73 47.01
C GLU A 28 16.44 16.89 45.93
N GLN A 29 17.78 16.71 46.02
CA GLN A 29 18.53 15.87 45.10
C GLN A 29 18.11 14.40 45.19
N LEU A 30 17.94 13.83 46.39
CA LEU A 30 17.45 12.47 46.57
C LEU A 30 16.07 12.26 45.95
N ARG A 31 15.17 13.25 46.10
CA ARG A 31 13.84 13.21 45.48
C ARG A 31 13.91 13.23 43.95
N GLN A 32 14.84 14.00 43.38
CA GLN A 32 15.08 14.01 41.94
C GLN A 32 15.61 12.66 41.44
N TYR A 33 16.58 12.07 42.14
CA TYR A 33 17.12 10.76 41.79
C TYR A 33 16.06 9.65 41.83
N ALA A 34 15.19 9.64 42.85
CA ALA A 34 14.08 8.70 42.93
C ALA A 34 13.10 8.86 41.73
N GLY A 35 12.84 10.10 41.30
CA GLY A 35 12.02 10.37 40.12
C GLY A 35 12.66 9.84 38.83
N PHE A 36 13.98 10.01 38.67
CA PHE A 36 14.70 9.46 37.51
C PHE A 36 14.72 7.92 37.49
N GLU A 37 14.90 7.30 38.66
CA GLU A 37 14.90 5.84 38.78
C GLU A 37 13.54 5.24 38.39
N GLN A 38 12.44 5.89 38.80
CA GLN A 38 11.10 5.49 38.41
C GLN A 38 10.87 5.60 36.90
N VAL A 39 11.28 6.72 36.28
CA VAL A 39 11.20 6.90 34.81
C VAL A 39 12.07 5.89 34.06
N MET A 40 13.25 5.53 34.58
CA MET A 40 14.10 4.48 33.99
C MET A 40 13.43 3.12 34.05
N THR A 41 12.77 2.80 35.16
CA THR A 41 12.07 1.53 35.36
C THR A 41 10.88 1.41 34.38
N ASP A 42 10.10 2.48 34.25
CA ASP A 42 8.98 2.55 33.30
C ASP A 42 9.46 2.44 31.84
N ASN A 43 10.57 3.12 31.51
CA ASN A 43 11.17 3.05 30.18
C ASN A 43 11.82 1.70 29.87
N ALA A 44 12.22 0.92 30.87
CA ALA A 44 12.72 -0.44 30.68
C ALA A 44 11.58 -1.44 30.44
N ALA A 45 10.44 -1.30 31.12
CA ALA A 45 9.29 -2.20 30.97
C ALA A 45 8.51 -1.97 29.66
N ARG A 46 8.42 -0.72 29.19
CA ARG A 46 7.68 -0.34 27.98
C ARG A 46 8.14 -1.03 26.69
N PRO A 47 9.44 -1.11 26.34
CA PRO A 47 9.88 -1.79 25.11
C PRO A 47 9.61 -3.29 25.13
N GLU A 48 9.70 -3.95 26.28
CA GLU A 48 9.36 -5.37 26.40
C GLU A 48 7.86 -5.61 26.13
N SER A 49 6.99 -4.74 26.66
CA SER A 49 5.56 -4.81 26.38
C SER A 49 5.24 -4.60 24.89
N LEU A 50 5.90 -3.64 24.24
CA LEU A 50 5.72 -3.35 22.82
C LEU A 50 6.23 -4.49 21.94
N LEU A 51 7.35 -5.12 22.30
CA LEU A 51 7.86 -6.29 21.59
C LEU A 51 6.95 -7.50 21.75
N ALA A 52 6.40 -7.72 22.96
CA ALA A 52 5.42 -8.77 23.20
C ALA A 52 4.15 -8.53 22.36
N GLU A 53 3.65 -7.30 22.30
CA GLU A 53 2.48 -6.93 21.50
C GLU A 53 2.76 -7.06 19.99
N ALA A 54 3.90 -6.58 19.50
CA ALA A 54 4.32 -6.76 18.11
C ALA A 54 4.46 -8.24 17.73
N SER A 55 4.94 -9.10 18.63
CA SER A 55 5.03 -10.54 18.39
C SER A 55 3.66 -11.21 18.29
N ARG A 56 2.67 -10.76 19.07
CA ARG A 56 1.27 -11.23 19.00
C ARG A 56 0.61 -10.80 17.70
N VAL A 57 0.78 -9.53 17.30
CA VAL A 57 0.24 -9.02 16.02
C VAL A 57 0.88 -9.76 14.84
N ARG A 58 2.19 -10.01 14.90
CA ARG A 58 2.90 -10.78 13.87
C ARG A 58 2.37 -12.21 13.80
N THR A 59 2.26 -12.93 14.91
CA THR A 59 1.75 -14.31 14.91
C THR A 59 0.30 -14.38 14.41
N ALA A 60 -0.57 -13.45 14.81
CA ALA A 60 -1.93 -13.34 14.30
C ALA A 60 -1.98 -13.04 12.77
N SER A 61 -1.01 -12.28 12.25
CA SER A 61 -0.91 -11.97 10.82
C SER A 61 -0.22 -13.06 9.99
N THR A 62 0.51 -13.99 10.62
CA THR A 62 1.23 -15.08 9.92
C THR A 62 0.42 -16.36 9.85
N THR A 63 -0.68 -16.46 10.60
CA THR A 63 -1.77 -17.38 10.26
C THR A 63 -2.39 -16.89 8.96
N THR A 64 -1.81 -17.33 7.84
CA THR A 64 -2.46 -17.29 6.53
C THR A 64 -3.85 -17.85 6.73
N ASP A 65 -4.85 -16.99 6.57
CA ASP A 65 -6.24 -17.34 6.75
C ASP A 65 -6.52 -18.60 5.90
N PRO A 66 -6.87 -19.75 6.50
CA PRO A 66 -7.06 -20.99 5.77
C PRO A 66 -8.09 -20.83 4.65
N ASP A 67 -9.02 -19.87 4.81
CA ASP A 67 -10.01 -19.51 3.82
C ASP A 67 -9.39 -18.84 2.59
N ILE A 68 -8.37 -17.98 2.77
CA ILE A 68 -7.62 -17.35 1.67
C ILE A 68 -6.76 -18.39 0.93
N ALA A 69 -6.11 -19.30 1.65
CA ALA A 69 -5.34 -20.37 1.04
C ALA A 69 -6.24 -21.32 0.21
N SER A 70 -7.41 -21.68 0.76
CA SER A 70 -8.42 -22.48 0.06
C SER A 70 -9.01 -21.76 -1.16
N ALA A 71 -9.25 -20.45 -1.06
CA ALA A 71 -9.73 -19.64 -2.18
C ALA A 71 -8.70 -19.54 -3.31
N LEU A 72 -7.41 -19.40 -2.98
CA LEU A 72 -6.33 -19.37 -3.97
C LEU A 72 -6.17 -20.71 -4.69
N ASP A 73 -6.26 -21.83 -3.98
CA ASP A 73 -6.21 -23.15 -4.61
C ASP A 73 -7.43 -23.41 -5.49
N SER A 74 -8.62 -22.99 -5.05
CA SER A 74 -9.84 -23.06 -5.86
C SER A 74 -9.72 -22.23 -7.15
N LEU A 75 -9.14 -21.02 -7.06
CA LEU A 75 -8.89 -20.16 -8.22
C LEU A 75 -7.88 -20.79 -9.20
N ARG A 76 -6.83 -21.45 -8.68
CA ARG A 76 -5.85 -22.15 -9.52
C ARG A 76 -6.47 -23.30 -10.30
N VAL A 77 -7.34 -24.07 -9.66
CA VAL A 77 -8.07 -25.17 -10.32
C VAL A 77 -8.96 -24.62 -11.45
N HIS A 78 -9.75 -23.58 -11.17
CA HIS A 78 -10.60 -22.96 -12.20
C HIS A 78 -9.80 -22.38 -13.36
N LEU A 79 -8.63 -21.80 -13.10
CA LEU A 79 -7.77 -21.27 -14.16
C LEU A 79 -7.20 -22.42 -15.03
N ALA A 80 -6.78 -23.53 -14.41
CA ALA A 80 -6.32 -24.70 -15.14
C ALA A 80 -7.43 -25.31 -16.02
N ASP A 81 -8.66 -25.40 -15.50
CA ASP A 81 -9.81 -25.89 -16.25
C ASP A 81 -10.15 -24.99 -17.44
N ALA A 82 -10.10 -23.66 -17.24
CA ALA A 82 -10.35 -22.69 -18.31
C ALA A 82 -9.29 -22.77 -19.42
N VAL A 83 -8.01 -22.95 -19.05
CA VAL A 83 -6.92 -23.14 -20.03
C VAL A 83 -7.10 -24.43 -20.81
N SER A 84 -7.47 -25.53 -20.15
CA SER A 84 -7.75 -26.80 -20.82
C SER A 84 -8.93 -26.69 -21.79
N ALA A 85 -10.00 -25.98 -21.40
CA ALA A 85 -11.15 -25.76 -22.26
C ALA A 85 -10.81 -24.92 -23.50
N LEU A 86 -9.87 -23.97 -23.37
CA LEU A 86 -9.38 -23.17 -24.48
C LEU A 86 -8.55 -24.02 -25.46
N ASP A 87 -7.69 -24.90 -24.94
CA ASP A 87 -6.89 -25.83 -25.75
C ASP A 87 -7.78 -26.81 -26.53
N ASP A 88 -8.82 -27.34 -25.89
CA ASP A 88 -9.84 -28.17 -26.55
C ASP A 88 -10.58 -27.42 -27.67
N LEU A 89 -10.90 -26.14 -27.45
CA LEU A 89 -11.56 -25.31 -28.45
C LEU A 89 -10.61 -25.02 -29.64
N GLN A 90 -9.35 -24.74 -29.35
CA GLN A 90 -8.31 -24.53 -30.35
C GLN A 90 -8.06 -25.78 -31.18
N GLY A 91 -8.04 -26.97 -30.56
CA GLY A 91 -7.95 -28.25 -31.25
C GLY A 91 -9.13 -28.50 -32.20
N LYS A 92 -10.35 -28.10 -31.82
CA LYS A 92 -11.55 -28.20 -32.67
C LYS A 92 -11.55 -27.23 -33.85
N ILE A 93 -10.95 -26.04 -33.69
CA ILE A 93 -10.84 -25.03 -34.75
C ILE A 93 -9.70 -25.39 -35.73
N THR A 94 -8.64 -26.04 -35.24
CA THR A 94 -7.45 -26.36 -36.04
C THR A 94 -7.57 -27.68 -36.80
N ALA A 95 -8.57 -28.52 -36.50
CA ALA A 95 -8.82 -29.74 -37.28
C ALA A 95 -9.39 -29.37 -38.67
N PRO A 96 -8.66 -29.58 -39.79
CA PRO A 96 -9.23 -29.37 -41.10
C PRO A 96 -10.28 -30.45 -41.38
N PRO A 97 -11.41 -30.13 -42.05
CA PRO A 97 -12.26 -31.18 -42.60
C PRO A 97 -11.41 -31.95 -43.62
N SER A 98 -11.30 -33.26 -43.46
CA SER A 98 -10.68 -34.15 -44.45
C SER A 98 -11.58 -34.20 -45.68
N ILE A 99 -11.55 -33.16 -46.52
CA ILE A 99 -12.21 -33.17 -47.80
C ILE A 99 -11.22 -33.73 -48.81
N ASN A 100 -11.47 -34.97 -49.22
CA ASN A 100 -10.90 -35.56 -50.43
C ASN A 100 -11.21 -34.63 -51.61
N TYR A 101 -10.20 -33.95 -52.14
CA TYR A 101 -10.27 -33.29 -53.44
C TYR A 101 -9.24 -33.91 -54.36
N SER A 102 -9.75 -34.57 -55.40
CA SER A 102 -9.01 -34.92 -56.61
C SER A 102 -8.62 -33.65 -57.36
N GLU A 103 -7.36 -33.58 -57.77
CA GLU A 103 -6.80 -32.67 -58.78
C GLU A 103 -7.65 -32.66 -60.08
N PRO A 104 -7.67 -31.54 -60.83
CA PRO A 104 -6.56 -31.26 -61.75
C PRO A 104 -6.11 -29.79 -61.90
N ASP A 105 -4.87 -29.68 -62.40
CA ASP A 105 -4.17 -28.57 -63.06
C ASP A 105 -5.04 -27.44 -63.63
N ASN A 106 -4.67 -26.17 -63.36
CA ASN A 106 -4.16 -25.23 -64.39
C ASN A 106 -3.81 -23.80 -63.88
N VAL A 107 -2.66 -23.31 -64.36
CA VAL A 107 -2.18 -21.92 -64.66
C VAL A 107 -2.28 -20.77 -63.63
N THR A 108 -1.08 -20.30 -63.26
CA THR A 108 -0.60 -18.90 -63.17
C THR A 108 -1.56 -17.77 -62.78
N SER A 109 -1.29 -17.15 -61.62
CA SER A 109 -1.36 -15.70 -61.39
C SER A 109 -0.43 -15.40 -60.21
N ASP A 110 0.75 -14.86 -60.46
CA ASP A 110 1.03 -13.42 -60.37
C ASP A 110 1.06 -12.97 -58.89
N LEU A 111 2.28 -12.93 -58.32
CA LEU A 111 2.56 -12.26 -57.05
C LEU A 111 2.54 -10.74 -57.29
N PRO A 112 1.71 -10.00 -56.53
CA PRO A 112 2.22 -8.76 -55.94
C PRO A 112 1.70 -8.52 -54.50
N PRO A 113 2.28 -7.54 -53.81
CA PRO A 113 3.10 -7.71 -52.61
C PRO A 113 2.29 -7.97 -51.32
N GLU A 114 3.01 -8.54 -50.35
CA GLU A 114 2.76 -8.52 -48.91
C GLU A 114 1.96 -7.26 -48.47
N PRO A 115 0.75 -7.41 -47.89
CA PRO A 115 0.13 -6.28 -47.25
C PRO A 115 1.02 -5.93 -46.06
N ALA A 116 1.59 -4.74 -46.14
CA ALA A 116 2.31 -4.07 -45.08
C ALA A 116 1.66 -4.40 -43.73
N GLU A 117 2.51 -4.81 -42.80
CA GLU A 117 2.27 -4.81 -41.37
C GLU A 117 1.23 -3.73 -41.06
N THR A 118 0.03 -4.18 -40.68
CA THR A 118 -0.97 -3.28 -40.12
C THR A 118 -0.28 -2.61 -38.97
N GLU A 119 0.09 -1.34 -39.17
CA GLU A 119 0.62 -0.45 -38.17
C GLU A 119 -0.20 -0.69 -36.91
N ALA A 120 0.48 -1.23 -35.89
CA ALA A 120 -0.06 -1.31 -34.55
C ALA A 120 -0.71 0.05 -34.24
N PRO A 121 -1.92 0.08 -33.65
CA PRO A 121 -2.58 1.33 -33.34
C PRO A 121 -1.59 2.21 -32.59
N THR A 122 -1.35 3.39 -33.17
CA THR A 122 -0.48 4.43 -32.66
C THR A 122 -0.67 4.52 -31.15
N VAL A 123 0.41 4.30 -30.40
CA VAL A 123 0.50 4.34 -28.93
C VAL A 123 -0.51 5.33 -28.38
N GLY A 124 -1.60 4.80 -27.81
CA GLY A 124 -2.61 5.59 -27.15
C GLY A 124 -1.89 6.47 -26.12
N GLN A 125 -2.05 7.79 -26.23
CA GLN A 125 -1.39 8.73 -25.33
C GLN A 125 -1.70 8.34 -23.89
N SER A 126 -0.69 7.86 -23.17
CA SER A 126 -0.79 7.60 -21.75
C SER A 126 -0.95 8.94 -21.04
N THR A 127 -2.13 9.17 -20.49
CA THR A 127 -2.43 10.30 -19.63
C THR A 127 -1.98 9.98 -18.21
N ARG A 128 -1.24 10.92 -17.61
CA ARG A 128 -0.84 10.85 -16.22
C ARG A 128 -1.81 11.69 -15.38
N THR A 129 -2.37 11.07 -14.34
CA THR A 129 -3.26 11.72 -13.38
C THR A 129 -2.72 11.52 -11.97
N ASP A 130 -2.52 12.60 -11.24
CA ASP A 130 -2.22 12.54 -9.81
C ASP A 130 -3.52 12.55 -9.01
N VAL A 131 -3.73 11.47 -8.26
CA VAL A 131 -4.87 11.31 -7.35
C VAL A 131 -4.40 11.63 -5.93
N LEU A 132 -5.10 12.56 -5.29
CA LEU A 132 -4.91 12.98 -3.90
C LEU A 132 -6.12 12.54 -3.09
N ILE A 133 -5.90 11.73 -2.05
CA ILE A 133 -6.97 11.23 -1.18
C ILE A 133 -6.67 11.64 0.26
N HIS A 134 -7.53 12.48 0.83
CA HIS A 134 -7.44 12.94 2.21
C HIS A 134 -8.13 11.99 3.18
N ASN A 135 -7.76 12.07 4.46
CA ASN A 135 -8.28 11.28 5.58
C ASN A 135 -8.06 9.75 5.44
N ILE A 136 -6.93 9.36 4.87
CA ILE A 136 -6.49 7.97 4.84
C ILE A 136 -5.90 7.60 6.22
N GLY A 137 -6.74 7.01 7.07
CA GLY A 137 -6.37 6.64 8.44
C GLY A 137 -5.53 5.37 8.57
N SER A 138 -5.30 4.61 7.49
CA SER A 138 -4.51 3.37 7.57
C SER A 138 -3.77 3.01 6.27
N PRO A 139 -2.63 2.32 6.36
CA PRO A 139 -1.94 1.75 5.19
C PRO A 139 -2.75 0.67 4.45
N ALA A 140 -3.72 0.04 5.12
CA ALA A 140 -4.63 -0.92 4.49
C ALA A 140 -5.56 -0.21 3.51
N LEU A 141 -6.13 0.92 3.93
CA LEU A 141 -6.98 1.76 3.09
C LEU A 141 -6.21 2.35 1.90
N ALA A 142 -4.95 2.74 2.11
CA ALA A 142 -4.08 3.18 1.01
C ALA A 142 -3.84 2.08 -0.05
N ARG A 143 -3.62 0.84 0.40
CA ARG A 143 -3.48 -0.32 -0.50
C ARG A 143 -4.79 -0.67 -1.20
N SER A 144 -5.92 -0.56 -0.51
CA SER A 144 -7.27 -0.68 -1.09
C SER A 144 -7.46 0.32 -2.23
N ALA A 145 -7.12 1.61 -2.01
CA ALA A 145 -7.19 2.66 -3.03
C ALA A 145 -6.33 2.33 -4.26
N GLN A 146 -5.09 1.90 -4.04
CA GLN A 146 -4.17 1.54 -5.12
C GLN A 146 -4.67 0.35 -5.92
N ALA A 147 -5.12 -0.71 -5.24
CA ALA A 147 -5.64 -1.92 -5.90
C ALA A 147 -6.90 -1.61 -6.72
N HIS A 148 -7.80 -0.79 -6.15
CA HIS A 148 -9.01 -0.34 -6.85
C HIS A 148 -8.66 0.43 -8.12
N LEU A 149 -7.77 1.42 -8.03
CA LEU A 149 -7.31 2.19 -9.18
C LEU A 149 -6.61 1.32 -10.23
N ALA A 150 -5.80 0.36 -9.82
CA ALA A 150 -5.12 -0.56 -10.74
C ALA A 150 -6.11 -1.50 -11.46
N SER A 151 -7.28 -1.75 -10.89
CA SER A 151 -8.35 -2.55 -11.50
C SER A 151 -9.25 -1.77 -12.46
N GLN A 152 -9.14 -0.43 -12.51
CA GLN A 152 -9.96 0.40 -13.38
C GLN A 152 -9.61 0.21 -14.86
N LEU A 153 -10.65 0.18 -15.70
CA LEU A 153 -10.49 0.01 -17.14
C LEU A 153 -9.71 1.18 -17.72
N GLY A 154 -8.62 0.87 -18.43
CA GLY A 154 -7.77 1.88 -19.07
C GLY A 154 -6.64 2.40 -18.18
N VAL A 155 -6.52 1.97 -16.92
CA VAL A 155 -5.34 2.22 -16.08
C VAL A 155 -4.26 1.20 -16.42
N THR A 156 -3.08 1.69 -16.78
CA THR A 156 -1.90 0.87 -17.07
C THR A 156 -1.05 0.67 -15.81
N ARG A 157 -0.98 1.70 -14.96
CA ARG A 157 -0.15 1.69 -13.75
C ARG A 157 -0.69 2.64 -12.68
N ALA A 158 -0.64 2.22 -11.42
CA ALA A 158 -0.95 3.06 -10.27
C ALA A 158 0.15 2.94 -9.20
N ASP A 159 0.95 3.99 -9.03
CA ASP A 159 2.06 4.04 -8.09
C ASP A 159 1.72 4.95 -6.89
N VAL A 160 1.82 4.41 -5.67
CA VAL A 160 1.76 5.22 -4.45
C VAL A 160 3.05 6.01 -4.32
N ARG A 161 2.92 7.35 -4.23
CA ARG A 161 4.05 8.28 -4.08
C ARG A 161 4.23 8.73 -2.64
N GLU A 162 3.14 8.93 -1.91
CA GLU A 162 3.18 9.49 -0.57
C GLU A 162 2.01 8.97 0.27
N LEU A 163 2.31 8.66 1.53
CA LEU A 163 1.33 8.37 2.58
C LEU A 163 1.83 9.02 3.86
N ALA A 164 1.41 10.25 4.12
CA ALA A 164 1.82 11.02 5.28
C ALA A 164 0.66 11.89 5.76
N GLU A 165 0.53 12.07 7.07
CA GLU A 165 -0.44 12.99 7.68
C GLU A 165 -1.91 12.78 7.24
N GLY A 166 -2.26 11.55 6.86
CA GLY A 166 -3.61 11.22 6.38
C GLY A 166 -3.86 11.59 4.90
N LEU A 167 -2.85 12.08 4.18
CA LEU A 167 -2.88 12.29 2.74
C LEU A 167 -2.21 11.12 2.01
N LEU A 168 -2.89 10.62 0.99
CA LEU A 168 -2.38 9.63 0.05
C LEU A 168 -2.26 10.25 -1.34
N ARG A 169 -1.07 10.16 -1.93
CA ARG A 169 -0.82 10.54 -3.31
C ARG A 169 -0.54 9.31 -4.15
N ILE A 170 -1.34 9.12 -5.20
CA ILE A 170 -1.16 8.05 -6.19
C ILE A 170 -0.98 8.69 -7.56
N THR A 171 0.10 8.36 -8.25
CA THR A 171 0.24 8.69 -9.67
C THR A 171 -0.33 7.54 -10.48
N VAL A 172 -1.32 7.84 -11.30
CA VAL A 172 -1.96 6.88 -12.19
C VAL A 172 -1.64 7.21 -13.64
N GLU A 173 -1.22 6.20 -14.39
CA GLU A 173 -0.96 6.30 -15.82
C GLU A 173 -1.97 5.41 -16.55
N GLY A 174 -2.63 5.96 -17.57
CA GLY A 174 -3.68 5.25 -18.28
C GLY A 174 -4.10 5.93 -19.57
N HIS A 175 -4.89 5.22 -20.36
CA HIS A 175 -5.39 5.66 -21.66
C HIS A 175 -6.69 6.49 -21.54
N ALA A 176 -7.25 6.57 -20.34
CA ALA A 176 -8.46 7.32 -20.02
C ALA A 176 -8.21 8.28 -18.85
N ALA A 177 -8.82 9.47 -18.90
CA ALA A 177 -8.82 10.40 -17.79
C ALA A 177 -9.61 9.80 -16.62
N LEU A 178 -9.00 9.76 -15.44
CA LEU A 178 -9.68 9.37 -14.21
C LEU A 178 -10.63 10.48 -13.76
N THR A 179 -11.87 10.07 -13.48
CA THR A 179 -12.93 10.92 -12.95
C THR A 179 -13.33 10.43 -11.57
N SER A 180 -14.08 11.24 -10.84
CA SER A 180 -14.65 10.86 -9.55
C SER A 180 -15.51 9.58 -9.62
N ALA A 181 -16.12 9.30 -10.78
CA ALA A 181 -16.89 8.09 -11.04
C ALA A 181 -16.04 6.81 -10.94
N ALA A 182 -14.73 6.87 -11.21
CA ALA A 182 -13.84 5.71 -11.06
C ALA A 182 -13.77 5.21 -9.61
N PHE A 183 -14.12 6.06 -8.64
CA PHE A 183 -14.17 5.68 -7.24
C PHE A 183 -15.55 5.24 -6.77
N ALA A 184 -16.60 5.29 -7.59
CA ALA A 184 -18.00 5.09 -7.16
C ALA A 184 -18.21 3.82 -6.32
N ASP A 185 -17.58 2.72 -6.72
CA ASP A 185 -17.71 1.41 -6.08
C ASP A 185 -16.63 1.13 -5.02
N TRP A 186 -15.71 2.07 -4.80
CA TRP A 186 -14.64 1.96 -3.81
C TRP A 186 -15.10 2.48 -2.45
N GLU A 187 -14.90 1.68 -1.39
CA GLU A 187 -15.21 2.01 0.01
C GLU A 187 -16.64 2.55 0.18
N THR A 188 -17.64 1.66 0.05
CA THR A 188 -19.06 1.98 0.18
C THR A 188 -19.49 2.42 1.57
N GLU A 189 -18.70 2.09 2.60
CA GLU A 189 -18.90 2.45 4.01
C GLU A 189 -18.33 3.84 4.38
N ARG A 190 -17.82 4.60 3.40
CA ARG A 190 -17.29 5.94 3.60
C ARG A 190 -17.89 6.91 2.59
N SER A 191 -18.27 8.09 3.07
CA SER A 191 -18.68 9.19 2.20
C SER A 191 -17.46 9.82 1.56
N ARG A 192 -17.60 10.13 0.27
CA ARG A 192 -16.54 10.67 -0.59
C ARG A 192 -16.97 12.05 -1.08
N THR A 193 -16.15 13.06 -0.82
CA THR A 193 -16.37 14.41 -1.32
C THR A 193 -15.29 14.73 -2.35
N VAL A 194 -15.69 15.10 -3.56
CA VAL A 194 -14.75 15.52 -4.61
C VAL A 194 -14.38 16.98 -4.35
N LEU A 195 -13.11 17.24 -4.08
CA LEU A 195 -12.59 18.60 -3.85
C LEU A 195 -12.17 19.24 -5.16
N THR A 196 -11.44 18.49 -6.00
CA THR A 196 -10.92 18.96 -7.28
C THR A 196 -11.03 17.86 -8.34
N GLU A 197 -11.59 18.18 -9.50
CA GLU A 197 -11.60 17.28 -10.66
C GLU A 197 -11.13 18.07 -11.89
N ARG A 198 -9.90 17.79 -12.34
CA ARG A 198 -9.26 18.45 -13.50
C ARG A 198 -8.46 17.42 -14.30
N LEU A 199 -8.17 17.76 -15.55
CA LEU A 199 -7.23 16.97 -16.37
C LEU A 199 -5.88 16.86 -15.64
N GLY A 200 -5.53 15.64 -15.26
CA GLY A 200 -4.26 15.31 -14.60
C GLY A 200 -4.26 15.42 -13.07
N ILE A 201 -5.33 15.93 -12.43
CA ILE A 201 -5.44 15.99 -10.96
C ILE A 201 -6.86 15.64 -10.50
N LEU A 202 -6.96 14.67 -9.60
CA LEU A 202 -8.21 14.29 -8.93
C LEU A 202 -8.00 14.31 -7.41
N GLU A 203 -8.80 15.08 -6.69
CA GLU A 203 -8.69 15.25 -5.26
C GLU A 203 -10.00 14.89 -4.57
N ILE A 204 -9.92 13.99 -3.60
CA ILE A 204 -11.08 13.43 -2.90
C ILE A 204 -10.81 13.45 -1.41
N GLU A 205 -11.82 13.77 -0.62
CA GLU A 205 -11.82 13.65 0.82
C GLU A 205 -12.70 12.48 1.26
N LEU A 206 -12.16 11.63 2.14
CA LEU A 206 -12.91 10.57 2.79
C LEU A 206 -13.49 11.06 4.12
N THR A 207 -14.76 10.74 4.36
CA THR A 207 -15.45 11.00 5.62
C THR A 207 -16.17 9.73 6.06
N GLU A 208 -16.25 9.48 7.37
CA GLU A 208 -17.01 8.33 7.87
C GLU A 208 -18.51 8.62 7.76
N THR A 209 -19.26 7.72 7.13
CA THR A 209 -20.72 7.80 7.13
C THR A 209 -21.22 7.54 8.56
N SER A 210 -21.80 8.58 9.16
CA SER A 210 -22.44 8.51 10.48
C SER A 210 -23.71 7.66 10.48
#